data_AF-A0A401GX08-F1
#
_entry.id   AF-A0A401GX08-F1
#
_cell.length_a   1.000
_cell.length_b   1.000
_cell.length_c   1.000
_cell.angle_alpha   90.00
_cell.angle_beta   90.00
_cell.angle_gamma   90.00
#
_symmetry.space_group_name_H-M   'P 1'
#
loop_
_entity.id
_entity.type
_entity.pdbx_description
1 polymer ?
#
loop_
_entity_poly.entity_id
_entity_poly.type
_entity_poly.pdbx_seq_one_letter_code
_entity_poly.pdbx_strand_id
1 'polypeptide(L)' 'MVIMEFVEGRDAHHQFKGRELRPGLMRDVKLAVDELHRLGLVFGDLRRANIMVVTKDLYAVKVRGLGRGRRWIQVWARC' A
#
# COMPACT_ATOMS: atom_id res chain seq x y z
N MET A 1 -21.15 -4.20 10.81
CA MET A 1 -20.97 -3.57 9.48
C MET A 1 -19.95 -2.46 9.64
N VAL A 2 -18.85 -2.52 8.90
CA VAL A 2 -17.81 -1.48 8.91
C VAL A 2 -17.97 -0.66 7.63
N ILE A 3 -18.07 0.66 7.75
CA ILE A 3 -18.08 1.58 6.61
C ILE A 3 -16.69 2.19 6.53
N MET A 4 -16.05 2.08 5.37
CA MET A 4 -14.72 2.62 5.10
C MET A 4 -14.78 3.58 3.92
N GLU A 5 -13.74 4.40 3.79
CA GLU A 5 -13.56 5.24 2.60
C GLU A 5 -13.45 4.39 1.34
N PHE A 6 -14.03 4.88 0.24
CA PHE A 6 -13.84 4.27 -1.07
C PHE A 6 -12.44 4.60 -1.60
N VAL A 7 -11.59 3.58 -1.70
CA VAL A 7 -10.27 3.71 -2.29
C VAL A 7 -10.34 3.32 -3.77
N GLU A 8 -10.12 4.30 -4.65
CA GLU A 8 -10.07 4.07 -6.10
C GLU A 8 -8.71 3.46 -6.48
N GLY A 9 -8.69 2.16 -6.79
CA GLY A 9 -7.47 1.46 -7.16
C GLY A 9 -7.71 0.04 -7.67
N ARG A 10 -6.63 -0.67 -7.98
CA ARG A 10 -6.66 -2.12 -8.24
C ARG A 10 -5.69 -2.81 -7.29
N ASP A 11 -5.99 -4.03 -6.88
CA ASP A 11 -5.03 -4.82 -6.14
C ASP A 11 -3.82 -5.22 -7.01
N ALA A 12 -2.70 -5.52 -6.36
CA ALA A 12 -1.46 -5.87 -7.02
C ALA A 12 -1.56 -7.21 -7.78
N HIS A 13 -2.50 -8.09 -7.40
CA HIS A 13 -2.72 -9.34 -8.11
C HIS A 13 -3.28 -9.07 -9.52
N HIS A 14 -4.32 -8.24 -9.62
CA HIS A 14 -4.93 -7.87 -10.90
C HIS A 14 -4.04 -6.94 -11.72
N GLN A 15 -3.35 -6.00 -11.10
CA GLN A 15 -2.52 -5.03 -11.83
C GLN A 15 -1.24 -5.65 -12.43
N PHE A 16 -0.65 -6.63 -11.74
CA PHE A 16 0.60 -7.28 -12.16
C PHE A 16 0.39 -8.77 -12.49
N LYS A 17 -0.80 -9.15 -12.96
CA LYS A 17 -1.10 -10.52 -13.35
C LYS A 17 -0.11 -10.99 -14.43
N GLY A 18 0.58 -12.11 -14.16
CA GLY A 18 1.60 -12.67 -15.05
C GLY A 18 2.87 -11.80 -15.19
N ARG A 19 3.05 -10.78 -14.34
CA ARG A 19 4.22 -9.90 -14.34
C ARG A 19 4.87 -9.91 -12.96
N GLU A 20 6.16 -9.59 -12.94
CA GLU A 20 6.88 -9.32 -11.71
C GLU A 20 6.42 -7.99 -11.09
N LEU A 21 6.50 -7.93 -9.76
CA LEU A 21 6.23 -6.69 -9.03
C LEU A 21 7.38 -5.72 -9.26
N ARG A 22 7.04 -4.44 -9.50
CA ARG A 22 8.07 -3.41 -9.69
C ARG A 22 8.92 -3.30 -8.41
N PRO A 23 10.26 -3.17 -8.50
CA PRO A 23 11.12 -3.04 -7.32
C PRO A 23 10.71 -1.90 -6.38
N GLY A 24 10.24 -0.78 -6.93
CA GLY A 24 9.71 0.33 -6.14
C GLY A 24 8.49 -0.05 -5.28
N LEU A 25 7.59 -0.87 -5.82
CA LEU A 25 6.42 -1.37 -5.07
C LEU A 25 6.87 -2.28 -3.92
N MET A 26 7.82 -3.18 -4.16
CA MET A 26 8.36 -4.06 -3.10
C MET A 26 9.03 -3.28 -1.98
N ARG A 27 9.77 -2.21 -2.32
CA ARG A 27 10.33 -1.29 -1.34
C ARG A 27 9.24 -0.61 -0.51
N ASP A 28 8.18 -0.14 -1.15
CA ASP A 28 7.07 0.53 -0.46
C ASP A 28 6.31 -0.45 0.46
N VAL A 29 6.10 -1.71 0.03
CA VAL A 29 5.52 -2.77 0.88
C VAL A 29 6.41 -3.03 2.09
N LYS A 30 7.73 -3.16 1.89
CA LYS A 30 8.68 -3.38 2.98
C LYS A 30 8.60 -2.24 4.01
N LEU A 31 8.62 -0.99 3.56
CA LEU A 31 8.52 0.18 4.45
C LEU A 31 7.22 0.18 5.26
N ALA A 32 6.09 -0.18 4.64
CA ALA A 32 4.81 -0.27 5.35
C ALA A 32 4.82 -1.37 6.42
N VAL A 33 5.40 -2.54 6.11
CA VAL A 33 5.52 -3.66 7.05
C VAL A 33 6.48 -3.32 8.19
N ASP A 34 7.62 -2.69 7.90
CA ASP A 34 8.59 -2.26 8.90
C ASP A 34 7.94 -1.27 9.89
N GLU A 35 7.09 -0.36 9.41
CA GLU A 35 6.34 0.57 10.27
C GLU A 35 5.30 -0.14 11.13
N LEU A 36 4.59 -1.14 10.60
CA LEU A 36 3.68 -1.96 11.40
C LEU A 36 4.44 -2.69 12.51
N HIS A 37 5.58 -3.31 12.18
CA HIS A 37 6.42 -4.00 13.17
C HIS A 37 6.95 -3.04 14.23
N ARG A 38 7.30 -1.80 13.87
CA ARG A 38 7.72 -0.76 14.83
C ARG A 38 6.62 -0.44 15.85
N LEU A 39 5.35 -0.60 15.46
CA LEU A 39 4.18 -0.44 16.32
C LEU A 39 3.78 -1.74 17.06
N GLY A 40 4.55 -2.81 16.90
CA GLY A 40 4.24 -4.13 17.49
C GLY A 40 3.14 -4.89 16.75
N LEU A 41 2.78 -4.49 15.53
CA LEU A 41 1.76 -5.11 14.71
C LEU A 41 2.38 -5.97 13.62
N VAL A 42 1.88 -7.20 13.46
CA VAL A 42 2.29 -8.11 12.39
C VAL A 42 1.18 -8.21 11.35
N PHE A 43 1.50 -7.93 10.09
CA PHE A 43 0.55 -8.11 8.99
C PHE A 43 0.58 -9.57 8.50
N GLY A 44 -0.33 -10.40 9.02
CA GLY A 44 -0.30 -11.85 8.80
C GLY A 44 -0.66 -12.32 7.38
N ASP A 45 -1.31 -11.48 6.57
CA ASP A 45 -1.83 -11.89 5.25
C ASP A 45 -1.27 -11.05 4.09
N LEU A 46 0.06 -10.99 3.99
CA LEU A 46 0.76 -10.21 2.97
C LEU A 46 0.76 -10.91 1.60
N ARG A 47 -0.38 -10.87 0.91
CA ARG A 47 -0.55 -11.39 -0.46
C ARG A 47 -0.85 -10.27 -1.45
N ARG A 48 -0.55 -10.51 -2.74
CA ARG A 48 -0.83 -9.54 -3.82
C ARG A 48 -2.29 -9.07 -3.87
N ALA A 49 -3.24 -9.93 -3.48
CA ALA A 49 -4.67 -9.63 -3.46
C ALA A 49 -5.11 -8.70 -2.30
N ASN A 50 -4.23 -8.48 -1.33
CA ASN A 50 -4.44 -7.62 -0.16
C ASN A 50 -3.62 -6.33 -0.25
N ILE A 51 -2.91 -6.11 -1.34
CA ILE A 51 -2.11 -4.92 -1.59
C ILE A 51 -2.86 -4.10 -2.62
N MET A 52 -3.45 -2.99 -2.21
CA MET A 52 -4.10 -2.06 -3.14
C MET A 52 -3.07 -1.06 -3.66
N VAL A 53 -3.00 -0.95 -4.98
CA VAL A 53 -2.12 0.00 -5.66
C VAL A 53 -2.96 1.17 -6.15
N VAL A 54 -2.69 2.33 -5.56
CA VAL A 54 -3.44 3.55 -5.81
C VAL A 54 -2.58 4.44 -6.71
N THR A 55 -3.14 4.90 -7.83
CA THR A 55 -2.46 5.77 -8.81
C THR A 55 -2.70 7.26 -8.57
N LYS A 56 -3.39 7.62 -7.49
CA LYS A 56 -3.66 9.03 -7.18
C LYS A 56 -2.45 9.69 -6.51
N ASP A 57 -1.97 10.77 -7.13
CA ASP A 57 -1.08 11.78 -6.54
C ASP A 57 -1.77 12.61 -5.41
N LEU A 58 -2.80 12.06 -4.78
CA LEU A 58 -3.61 12.77 -3.80
C LEU A 58 -3.12 12.40 -2.41
N TYR A 59 -2.84 13.44 -1.62
CA TYR A 59 -2.20 13.41 -0.29
C TYR A 59 -0.67 13.30 -0.31
N ALA A 60 -0.04 14.14 -1.11
CA ALA A 60 1.03 14.97 -0.55
C ALA A 60 0.44 15.83 0.58
N VAL A 61 0.26 15.25 1.77
CA VAL A 61 0.30 16.07 2.98
C VAL A 61 1.70 16.67 2.96
N LYS A 62 1.75 17.95 2.61
CA LYS A 62 2.95 18.78 2.64
C LYS A 62 3.36 18.93 4.09
N VAL A 63 3.94 17.88 4.68
CA VAL A 63 4.82 18.04 5.83
C VAL A 63 5.97 18.87 5.31
N ARG A 64 6.05 20.10 5.80
CA ARG A 64 7.00 21.13 5.37
C ARG A 64 8.41 20.60 5.64
N GLY A 65 9.01 19.99 4.62
CA GLY A 65 10.37 19.48 4.65
C GLY A 65 10.48 17.95 4.55
N LEU A 66 10.18 17.36 3.39
CA LEU A 66 10.87 16.18 2.83
C LEU A 66 10.30 15.88 1.44
N GLY A 67 11.20 15.67 0.46
CA GLY A 67 10.90 15.73 -0.97
C GLY A 67 10.05 14.61 -1.57
N ARG A 68 9.44 14.98 -2.70
CA ARG A 68 8.95 14.22 -3.88
C ARG A 68 8.22 12.88 -3.67
N GLY A 69 6.94 12.91 -4.05
CA GLY A 69 6.14 11.84 -4.71
C GLY A 69 6.34 10.41 -4.22
N ARG A 70 5.53 9.98 -3.24
CA ARG A 70 5.49 8.57 -2.82
C ARG A 70 4.13 7.96 -3.17
N ARG A 71 4.19 6.79 -3.79
CA ARG A 71 3.04 5.94 -4.12
C ARG A 71 2.58 5.28 -2.81
N TRP A 72 1.29 5.43 -2.48
CA TRP A 72 0.73 4.82 -1.27
C TRP A 72 0.29 3.38 -1.56
N ILE A 73 0.60 2.49 -0.62
CA ILE A 73 0.08 1.12 -0.60
C ILE A 73 -0.87 1.02 0.60
N GLN A 74 -2.14 0.74 0.31
CA GLN A 74 -3.13 0.37 1.32
C GLN A 74 -3.15 -1.15 1.42
N VAL A 75 -2.92 -1.70 2.61
CA VAL A 75 -2.97 -3.15 2.85
C VAL A 75 -4.32 -3.49 3.47
N TRP A 76 -5.10 -4.33 2.79
CA TRP A 76 -6.48 -4.67 3.16
C TRP A 76 -6.53 -6.04 3.85
N ALA A 77 -7.30 -6.14 4.94
CA ALA A 77 -7.73 -7.43 5.49
C ALA A 77 -9.19 -7.64 5.10
N ARG A 78 -9.49 -8.71 4.34
CA ARG A 78 -10.88 -9.13 4.12
C ARG A 78 -11.34 -9.86 5.38
N CYS A 79 -12.29 -9.28 6.11
CA CYS A 79 -13.10 -10.01 7.09
C CYS A 79 -14.20 -10.80 6.38
#